data_AF-A0A7J5AXK4-F1
#
_entry.id   AF-A0A7J5AXK4-F1
#
_cell.length_a   1.000
_cell.length_b   1.000
_cell.length_c   1.000
_cell.angle_alpha   90.00
_cell.angle_beta   90.00
_cell.angle_gamma   90.00
#
_symmetry.space_group_name_H-M   'P 1'
#
loop_
_entity.id
_entity.type
_entity.pdbx_description
1 polymer ?
#
loop_
_entity_poly.entity_id
_entity_poly.type
_entity_poly.pdbx_seq_one_letter_code
_entity_poly.pdbx_strand_id
1 'polypeptide(L)'
;MVLTARSNMHGLKAAQRAATQWGSGLVPFADLAGLVVIADAPGRLPRPLRDFAGIVAGGVPRTWHLPWQDSWRLGETPDPEAAHRDVRALISDLTAITSGASDTTNRKGPA
;
A
#
# COMPACT_ATOMS: atom_id res chain seq x y z
N MET A 1 -8.17 -5.33 -1.13
CA MET A 1 -7.33 -5.17 0.09
C MET A 1 -6.10 -4.31 -0.22
N VAL A 2 -5.62 -3.52 0.74
CA VAL A 2 -4.35 -2.78 0.65
C VAL A 2 -3.50 -3.14 1.86
N LEU A 3 -2.23 -3.49 1.65
CA LEU A 3 -1.27 -3.67 2.74
C LEU A 3 -0.63 -2.33 3.08
N THR A 4 -0.37 -2.08 4.36
CA THR A 4 0.33 -0.87 4.80
C THR A 4 1.45 -1.24 5.76
N ALA A 5 2.59 -0.56 5.64
CA ALA A 5 3.72 -0.73 6.54
C ALA A 5 4.52 0.56 6.68
N ARG A 6 5.16 0.71 7.84
CA ARG A 6 6.20 1.73 8.03
C ARG A 6 7.52 1.20 7.44
N SER A 7 8.37 2.10 6.95
CA SER A 7 9.68 1.77 6.35
C SER A 7 10.76 1.29 7.34
N ASN A 8 10.36 0.79 8.52
CA ASN A 8 11.25 0.11 9.45
C ASN A 8 11.25 -1.41 9.18
N MET A 9 12.28 -2.11 9.66
CA MET A 9 12.46 -3.54 9.38
C MET A 9 11.29 -4.41 9.89
N HIS A 10 10.68 -4.03 11.03
CA HIS A 10 9.54 -4.76 11.58
C HIS A 10 8.32 -4.67 10.63
N GLY A 11 7.98 -3.46 10.19
CA GLY A 11 6.88 -3.19 9.27
C GLY A 11 7.10 -3.86 7.91
N LEU A 12 8.30 -3.74 7.34
CA LEU A 12 8.63 -4.37 6.07
C LEU A 12 8.57 -5.90 6.15
N LYS A 13 9.04 -6.52 7.24
CA LYS A 13 8.92 -7.97 7.43
C LYS A 13 7.46 -8.41 7.59
N ALA A 14 6.62 -7.60 8.24
CA ALA A 14 5.19 -7.87 8.33
C ALA A 14 4.51 -7.80 6.96
N ALA A 15 4.84 -6.77 6.16
CA ALA A 15 4.37 -6.66 4.77
C ALA A 15 4.82 -7.84 3.92
N GLN A 16 6.09 -8.27 4.04
CA GLN A 16 6.60 -9.45 3.34
C GLN A 16 5.77 -10.70 3.66
N ARG A 17 5.53 -10.99 4.96
CA ARG A 17 4.75 -12.17 5.35
C ARG A 17 3.33 -12.13 4.79
N ALA A 18 2.66 -10.97 4.85
CA ALA A 18 1.32 -10.80 4.30
C ALA A 18 1.30 -10.97 2.77
N ALA A 19 2.29 -10.40 2.06
CA ALA A 19 2.45 -10.58 0.63
C ALA A 19 2.72 -12.05 0.26
N THR A 20 3.55 -12.76 1.02
CA THR A 20 3.79 -14.19 0.84
C THR A 20 2.52 -15.01 1.04
N GLN A 21 1.73 -14.74 2.08
CA GLN A 21 0.46 -15.44 2.33
C GLN A 21 -0.54 -15.23 1.19
N TRP A 22 -0.64 -14.00 0.68
CA TRP A 22 -1.46 -13.71 -0.49
C TRP A 22 -0.94 -14.45 -1.73
N GLY A 23 0.35 -14.34 -2.04
CA GLY A 23 0.98 -14.96 -3.21
C GLY A 23 0.98 -16.49 -3.19
N SER A 24 0.91 -17.11 -2.01
CA SER A 24 0.77 -18.55 -1.85
C SER A 24 -0.69 -19.04 -1.89
N GLY A 25 -1.66 -18.15 -2.09
CA GLY A 25 -3.09 -18.49 -2.14
C GLY A 25 -3.74 -18.80 -0.78
N LEU A 26 -3.09 -18.44 0.35
CA LEU A 26 -3.65 -18.68 1.69
C LEU A 26 -4.78 -17.69 2.05
N VAL A 27 -4.99 -16.65 1.23
CA VAL A 27 -6.04 -15.64 1.42
C VAL A 27 -6.90 -15.55 0.16
N PRO A 28 -7.66 -16.61 -0.19
CA PRO A 28 -8.30 -16.75 -1.50
C PRO A 28 -9.45 -15.76 -1.76
N PHE A 29 -9.97 -15.11 -0.71
CA PHE A 29 -11.09 -14.17 -0.78
C PHE A 29 -10.63 -12.70 -0.80
N ALA A 30 -9.31 -12.43 -0.84
CA ALA A 30 -8.79 -11.08 -0.76
C ALA A 30 -7.91 -10.75 -1.98
N ASP A 31 -8.45 -9.92 -2.87
CA ASP A 31 -7.66 -9.32 -3.95
C ASP A 31 -6.76 -8.22 -3.40
N LEU A 32 -5.45 -8.37 -3.62
CA LEU A 32 -4.45 -7.39 -3.20
C LEU A 32 -4.30 -6.29 -4.25
N ALA A 33 -4.66 -5.05 -3.91
CA ALA A 33 -4.44 -3.89 -4.76
C ALA A 33 -2.98 -3.41 -4.74
N GLY A 34 -2.28 -3.60 -3.62
CA GLY A 34 -0.86 -3.25 -3.49
C GLY A 34 -0.42 -2.97 -2.04
N LEU A 35 0.79 -2.42 -1.91
CA LEU A 35 1.46 -2.08 -0.66
C LEU A 35 1.70 -0.57 -0.55
N VAL A 36 1.33 0.03 0.58
CA VAL A 36 1.71 1.40 0.94
C VAL A 36 2.83 1.35 1.97
N VAL A 37 4.00 1.90 1.63
CA VAL A 37 5.15 2.06 2.53
C VAL A 37 5.22 3.51 2.98
N ILE A 38 5.00 3.75 4.27
CA ILE A 38 5.03 5.09 4.88
C ILE A 38 6.37 5.28 5.58
N ALA A 39 7.03 6.42 5.37
CA ALA A 39 8.29 6.71 6.05
C ALA A 39 8.15 6.53 7.59
N ASP A 40 9.11 5.84 8.20
CA ASP A 40 9.12 5.61 9.64
C ASP A 40 9.67 6.80 10.44
N ALA A 41 10.51 7.61 9.80
CA ALA A 41 11.11 8.83 10.31
C ALA A 41 11.36 9.83 9.16
N PRO A 42 11.58 11.13 9.44
CA PRO A 42 11.97 12.09 8.42
C PRO A 42 13.35 11.79 7.85
N GLY A 43 13.60 12.21 6.61
CA GLY A 43 14.90 12.12 5.95
C GLY A 43 15.05 10.90 5.03
N ARG A 44 16.31 10.59 4.69
CA ARG A 44 16.63 9.54 3.71
C ARG A 44 16.55 8.16 4.35
N LEU A 45 15.81 7.26 3.71
CA LEU A 45 15.74 5.86 4.13
C LEU A 45 17.14 5.18 4.06
N PRO A 46 17.64 4.59 5.16
CA PRO A 46 18.87 3.81 5.18
C PRO A 46 18.88 2.73 4.10
N ARG A 47 20.05 2.52 3.47
CA ARG A 47 20.21 1.57 2.35
C ARG A 47 19.62 0.17 2.65
N PRO A 48 19.90 -0.47 3.79
CA PRO A 48 19.35 -1.80 4.05
C PRO A 48 17.81 -1.84 4.06
N LEU A 49 17.16 -0.78 4.55
CA LEU A 49 15.69 -0.68 4.58
C LEU A 49 15.13 -0.43 3.19
N ARG A 50 15.79 0.42 2.39
CA ARG A 50 15.39 0.66 1.00
C ARG A 50 15.54 -0.59 0.14
N ASP A 51 16.66 -1.29 0.26
CA ASP A 51 16.94 -2.50 -0.51
C ASP A 51 15.92 -3.60 -0.14
N PHE A 52 15.61 -3.76 1.16
CA PHE A 52 14.57 -4.70 1.60
C PHE A 52 13.16 -4.28 1.18
N ALA A 53 12.81 -2.99 1.24
CA ALA A 53 11.54 -2.49 0.71
C ALA A 53 11.37 -2.79 -0.78
N GLY A 54 12.45 -2.71 -1.57
CA GLY A 54 12.46 -3.10 -2.98
C GLY A 54 12.16 -4.59 -3.20
N ILE A 55 12.70 -5.47 -2.34
CA ILE A 55 12.38 -6.91 -2.38
C ILE A 55 10.89 -7.14 -2.11
N VAL A 56 10.33 -6.50 -1.08
CA VAL A 56 8.91 -6.64 -0.74
C VAL A 56 8.03 -6.08 -1.86
N ALA A 57 8.41 -4.94 -2.44
CA ALA A 57 7.69 -4.30 -3.54
C ALA A 57 7.60 -5.20 -4.79
N GLY A 58 8.63 -6.00 -5.08
CA GLY A 58 8.60 -6.96 -6.19
C GLY A 58 7.63 -8.12 -6.02
N GLY A 59 7.13 -8.35 -4.80
CA GLY A 59 6.19 -9.43 -4.47
C GLY A 59 4.71 -9.01 -4.48
N VAL A 60 4.39 -7.78 -4.85
CA VAL A 60 3.01 -7.24 -4.84
C VAL A 60 2.67 -6.54 -6.15
N PRO A 61 1.38 -6.41 -6.52
CA PRO A 61 0.99 -5.82 -7.81
C PRO A 61 1.39 -4.36 -8.00
N ARG A 62 1.44 -3.60 -6.90
CA ARG A 62 1.75 -2.17 -6.90
C ARG A 62 2.32 -1.76 -5.55
N THR A 63 3.20 -0.76 -5.55
CA THR A 63 3.73 -0.16 -4.33
C THR A 63 3.65 1.37 -4.40
N TRP A 64 3.19 1.99 -3.31
CA TRP A 64 3.24 3.44 -3.11
C TRP A 64 4.16 3.78 -1.94
N HIS A 65 4.93 4.84 -2.08
CA HIS A 65 5.79 5.36 -1.02
C HIS A 65 5.25 6.72 -0.54
N LEU A 66 4.94 6.82 0.75
CA LEU A 66 4.50 8.05 1.37
C LEU A 66 5.61 8.64 2.24
N PRO A 67 5.80 9.97 2.22
CA PRO A 67 6.78 10.62 3.08
C PRO A 67 6.34 10.60 4.54
N TRP A 68 7.22 11.10 5.40
CA TRP A 68 6.93 11.38 6.79
C TRP A 68 5.98 12.57 6.90
N GLN A 69 4.89 12.42 7.67
CA GLN A 69 3.91 13.47 7.94
C GLN A 69 3.79 13.64 9.45
N ASP A 70 4.31 14.74 9.99
CA ASP A 70 4.30 15.00 11.44
C ASP A 70 2.87 15.08 12.01
N SER A 71 1.94 15.71 11.28
CA SER A 71 0.53 15.86 11.67
C SER A 71 -0.17 14.52 11.95
N TRP A 72 0.19 13.46 11.22
CA TRP A 72 -0.40 12.14 11.41
C TRP A 72 -0.04 11.49 12.76
N ARG A 73 1.07 11.90 13.38
CA ARG A 73 1.43 11.42 14.72
C ARG A 73 0.53 11.98 15.81
N LEU A 74 0.00 13.17 15.57
CA LEU A 74 -0.83 13.89 16.52
C LEU A 74 -2.30 13.45 16.43
N GLY A 75 -2.62 12.50 15.53
CA GLY A 75 -3.97 12.02 15.33
C GLY A 75 -4.87 13.02 14.62
N GLU A 76 -4.30 14.06 14.00
CA GLU A 76 -5.06 15.00 13.19
C GLU A 76 -5.68 14.29 11.99
N THR A 77 -6.96 14.57 11.72
CA THR A 77 -7.64 14.07 10.54
C THR A 77 -6.95 14.65 9.30
N PRO A 78 -6.38 13.83 8.40
CA PRO A 78 -5.70 14.33 7.22
C PRO A 78 -6.68 15.04 6.29
N ASP A 79 -6.37 16.27 5.88
CA ASP A 79 -7.02 16.93 4.76
C ASP A 79 -6.43 16.40 3.44
N PRO A 80 -7.21 15.70 2.60
CA PRO A 80 -6.74 15.19 1.31
C PRO A 80 -6.23 16.27 0.36
N GLU A 81 -6.79 17.49 0.41
CA GLU A 81 -6.39 18.57 -0.49
C GLU A 81 -5.01 19.13 -0.11
N ALA A 82 -4.79 19.34 1.20
CA ALA A 82 -3.52 19.78 1.76
C ALA A 82 -2.44 18.67 1.87
N ALA A 83 -2.79 17.40 1.59
CA ALA A 83 -1.86 16.27 1.76
C ALA A 83 -0.63 16.34 0.84
N HIS A 84 0.42 15.58 1.15
CA HIS A 84 1.55 15.45 0.22
C HIS A 84 1.11 14.86 -1.13
N ARG A 85 1.76 15.25 -2.23
CA ARG A 85 1.39 14.82 -3.59
C ARG A 85 1.30 13.29 -3.74
N ASP A 86 2.17 12.55 -3.04
CA ASP A 86 2.20 11.09 -3.10
C ASP A 86 0.97 10.47 -2.40
N VAL A 87 0.42 11.15 -1.38
CA VAL A 87 -0.83 10.76 -0.73
C VAL A 87 -2.01 11.00 -1.67
N ARG A 88 -2.04 12.15 -2.35
CA ARG A 88 -3.08 12.43 -3.36
C ARG A 88 -3.03 11.44 -4.52
N ALA A 89 -1.83 11.09 -5.00
CA ALA A 89 -1.64 10.07 -6.02
C ALA A 89 -2.15 8.71 -5.56
N LEU A 90 -1.83 8.29 -4.32
CA LEU A 90 -2.37 7.07 -3.72
C LEU A 90 -3.90 7.08 -3.69
N ILE A 91 -4.53 8.17 -3.24
CA ILE A 91 -5.99 8.29 -3.17
C ILE A 91 -6.60 8.17 -4.57
N SER A 92 -6.05 8.87 -5.56
CA SER A 92 -6.49 8.81 -6.95
C SER A 92 -6.40 7.39 -7.51
N ASP A 93 -5.26 6.72 -7.32
CA ASP A 93 -5.04 5.37 -7.81
C ASP A 93 -5.99 4.36 -7.15
N LEU A 94 -6.15 4.44 -5.82
CA LEU A 94 -7.05 3.55 -5.10
C LEU A 94 -8.50 3.76 -5.52
N THR A 95 -8.92 5.01 -5.71
CA THR A 95 -10.27 5.34 -6.21
C THR A 95 -10.50 4.72 -7.58
N ALA A 96 -9.52 4.83 -8.49
CA ALA A 96 -9.61 4.21 -9.81
C ALA A 96 -9.69 2.67 -9.75
N ILE A 97 -8.86 2.05 -8.90
CA ILE A 97 -8.86 0.58 -8.68
C ILE A 97 -10.22 0.11 -8.16
N THR A 98 -10.77 0.78 -7.15
CA THR A 98 -12.03 0.36 -6.52
C THR A 98 -13.25 0.60 -7.41
N SER A 99 -13.22 1.67 -8.22
CA SER A 99 -14.27 1.93 -9.20
C SER A 99 -14.24 0.93 -10.35
N GLY A 100 -13.04 0.58 -10.86
CA GLY A 100 -12.89 -0.44 -11.91
C GLY A 100 -13.25 -1.87 -11.45
N ALA A 101 -13.00 -2.19 -10.18
CA ALA A 101 -13.44 -3.46 -9.59
C ALA A 101 -14.98 -3.60 -9.58
N SER A 102 -15.70 -2.48 -9.45
CA SER A 102 -17.17 -2.47 -9.44
C SER A 102 -17.77 -2.82 -10.81
N ASP A 103 -17.10 -2.47 -11.91
CA ASP A 103 -17.58 -2.75 -13.28
C ASP A 103 -17.39 -4.21 -13.71
N THR A 104 -16.52 -4.97 -13.04
CA THR A 104 -16.21 -6.37 -13.45
C THR A 104 -17.25 -7.36 -12.92
N THR A 105 -18.08 -6.97 -11.95
CA THR A 105 -19.13 -7.82 -11.36
C THR A 105 -20.39 -7.94 -12.26
N ASN A 106 -20.48 -7.19 -13.36
CA ASN A 106 -21.68 -7.18 -14.24
C ASN A 106 -21.53 -7.91 -15.59
N ARG A 107 -20.55 -8.81 -15.77
CA ARG A 107 -20.46 -9.66 -16.98
C ARG A 107 -20.95 -11.10 -16.74
N LYS A 108 -22.25 -11.29 -17.05
CA LYS A 108 -22.95 -12.52 -17.50
C LYS A 108 -22.87 -13.78 -16.62
N GLY A 109 -24.02 -14.14 -16.04
CA GLY A 109 -24.45 -15.54 -16.00
C GLY A 109 -25.17 -15.91 -17.30
N PRO A 110 -24.90 -17.08 -17.92
CA PRO A 110 -25.67 -17.55 -19.08
C PRO A 110 -26.89 -18.37 -18.64
N ALA A 111 -28.03 -18.12 -19.30
CA ALA A 111 -29.09 -19.07 -19.55
C ALA A 111 -29.49 -18.94 -21.03
#